data_AF-A0A662S4Y0-F1
#
_entry.id   AF-A0A662S4Y0-F1
#
_cell.length_a   1.000
_cell.length_b   1.000
_cell.length_c   1.000
_cell.angle_alpha   90.00
_cell.angle_beta   90.00
_cell.angle_gamma   90.00
#
_symmetry.space_group_name_H-M   'P 1'
#
loop_
_entity.id
_entity.type
_entity.pdbx_description
1 polymer ?
#
loop_
_entity_poly.entity_id
_entity_poly.type
_entity_poly.pdbx_seq_one_letter_code
_entity_poly.pdbx_strand_id
1 'polypeptide(L)'
;EGIGNLLAEGVKRAAEKIGKGAEKYAIHVKGLEVSGQDGRAHRSAGLTHATAARGADHLRSLVTVDQLGYEEVAAERFGKDKLPGICDGQSEEHKALAVKVIEDVYAVRDAMIVCWYSVSWPPIFWIDDFAKVLKLVTGYEGFADPDKLMMMGERIVNLKRAFNVREGIRRKDDTLPERFTEEPMPSGPAKGQVVDLERMLNEYYQLRNWDLETGIPKKETFERLGMLDIAEELEKSGVRLP
;
A
#
# COMPACT_ATOMS: atom_id res chain seq x y z
N GLU A 1 -21.98 13.22 23.53
CA GLU A 1 -22.45 12.68 24.83
C GLU A 1 -23.07 11.29 24.65
N GLY A 2 -23.28 10.54 25.73
CA GLY A 2 -23.85 9.18 25.69
C GLY A 2 -23.00 8.21 24.85
N ILE A 3 -23.66 7.35 24.06
CA ILE A 3 -22.99 6.39 23.16
C ILE A 3 -22.07 7.09 22.14
N GLY A 4 -22.38 8.34 21.76
CA GLY A 4 -21.55 9.12 20.85
C GLY A 4 -20.14 9.39 21.39
N ASN A 5 -19.96 9.47 22.73
CA ASN A 5 -18.64 9.62 23.33
C ASN A 5 -17.75 8.39 23.12
N LEU A 6 -18.35 7.21 23.10
CA LEU A 6 -17.66 5.96 22.79
C LEU A 6 -17.34 5.85 21.30
N LEU A 7 -18.32 6.14 20.45
CA LEU A 7 -18.19 6.03 18.99
C LEU A 7 -17.20 7.05 18.39
N ALA A 8 -17.00 8.19 19.06
CA ALA A 8 -16.02 9.21 18.64
C ALA A 8 -14.56 8.74 18.68
N GLU A 9 -14.24 7.64 19.36
CA GLU A 9 -12.87 7.11 19.47
C GLU A 9 -12.41 6.28 18.26
N GLY A 10 -13.30 6.06 17.28
CA GLY A 10 -13.06 5.19 16.11
C GLY A 10 -13.41 3.73 16.40
N VAL A 11 -13.55 2.93 15.33
CA VAL A 11 -14.14 1.57 15.42
C VAL A 11 -13.29 0.62 16.26
N LYS A 12 -11.96 0.74 16.19
CA LYS A 12 -11.03 -0.11 16.96
C LYS A 12 -11.28 0.03 18.47
N ARG A 13 -11.12 1.26 18.98
CA ARG A 13 -11.24 1.57 20.41
C ARG A 13 -12.68 1.43 20.91
N ALA A 14 -13.66 1.74 20.08
CA ALA A 14 -15.06 1.54 20.42
C ALA A 14 -15.37 0.05 20.61
N ALA A 15 -14.92 -0.80 19.69
CA ALA A 15 -15.14 -2.25 19.77
C ALA A 15 -14.44 -2.89 20.98
N GLU A 16 -13.17 -2.55 21.24
CA GLU A 16 -12.43 -3.01 22.42
C GLU A 16 -13.16 -2.69 23.74
N LYS A 17 -13.78 -1.50 23.84
CA LYS A 17 -14.54 -1.07 25.01
C LYS A 17 -15.93 -1.71 25.12
N ILE A 18 -16.59 -1.97 23.99
CA ILE A 18 -17.87 -2.69 23.95
C ILE A 18 -17.64 -4.16 24.36
N GLY A 19 -16.54 -4.75 23.90
CA GLY A 19 -16.20 -6.16 24.06
C GLY A 19 -17.26 -7.07 23.46
N LYS A 20 -17.40 -8.29 24.02
CA LYS A 20 -18.41 -9.28 23.60
C LYS A 20 -18.29 -9.69 22.13
N GLY A 21 -17.09 -9.63 21.56
CA GLY A 21 -16.83 -9.95 20.15
C GLY A 21 -17.19 -8.83 19.18
N ALA A 22 -17.39 -7.60 19.66
CA ALA A 22 -17.61 -6.44 18.79
C ALA A 22 -16.42 -6.18 17.84
N GLU A 23 -15.21 -6.62 18.21
CA GLU A 23 -13.98 -6.53 17.45
C GLU A 23 -14.12 -7.16 16.06
N LYS A 24 -14.90 -8.25 15.95
CA LYS A 24 -15.20 -8.92 14.67
C LYS A 24 -15.93 -8.02 13.66
N TYR A 25 -16.62 -6.99 14.16
CA TYR A 25 -17.38 -6.03 13.34
C TYR A 25 -16.59 -4.73 13.08
N ALA A 26 -15.42 -4.56 13.72
CA ALA A 26 -14.57 -3.39 13.56
C ALA A 26 -13.63 -3.57 12.36
N ILE A 27 -14.08 -3.12 11.18
CA ILE A 27 -13.32 -3.29 9.94
C ILE A 27 -12.25 -2.19 9.83
N HIS A 28 -11.05 -2.47 10.32
CA HIS A 28 -9.91 -1.55 10.32
C HIS A 28 -8.57 -2.26 10.08
N VAL A 29 -7.55 -1.53 9.67
CA VAL A 29 -6.13 -1.97 9.73
C VAL A 29 -5.30 -0.89 10.41
N LYS A 30 -4.47 -1.27 11.39
CA LYS A 30 -3.70 -0.34 12.26
C LYS A 30 -4.56 0.73 12.93
N GLY A 31 -5.84 0.46 13.15
CA GLY A 31 -6.80 1.36 13.77
C GLY A 31 -7.47 2.37 12.84
N LEU A 32 -7.11 2.41 11.54
CA LEU A 32 -7.82 3.19 10.55
C LEU A 32 -8.90 2.34 9.87
N GLU A 33 -10.12 2.86 9.80
CA GLU A 33 -11.25 2.23 9.13
C GLU A 33 -10.95 1.93 7.66
N VAL A 34 -11.35 0.75 7.21
CA VAL A 34 -11.21 0.35 5.81
C VAL A 34 -12.06 1.24 4.90
N SER A 35 -11.44 1.77 3.84
CA SER A 35 -12.13 2.52 2.80
C SER A 35 -13.08 1.64 1.96
N GLY A 36 -13.89 2.23 1.08
CA GLY A 36 -15.00 1.55 0.38
C GLY A 36 -14.64 0.43 -0.62
N GLN A 37 -13.44 -0.14 -0.58
CA GLN A 37 -13.00 -1.25 -1.41
C GLN A 37 -12.94 -2.54 -0.59
N ASP A 38 -13.56 -3.62 -1.07
CA ASP A 38 -13.50 -4.94 -0.42
C ASP A 38 -12.37 -5.77 -1.05
N GLY A 39 -11.39 -6.19 -0.24
CA GLY A 39 -10.24 -6.97 -0.71
C GLY A 39 -10.62 -8.30 -1.37
N ARG A 40 -11.79 -8.87 -1.02
CA ARG A 40 -12.30 -10.11 -1.63
C ARG A 40 -12.74 -9.93 -3.08
N ALA A 41 -13.04 -8.69 -3.50
CA ALA A 41 -13.33 -8.36 -4.89
C ALA A 41 -12.12 -7.76 -5.62
N HIS A 42 -11.24 -7.05 -4.90
CA HIS A 42 -10.04 -6.41 -5.44
C HIS A 42 -8.82 -6.69 -4.56
N ARG A 43 -8.00 -7.67 -4.94
CA ARG A 43 -6.82 -8.13 -4.18
C ARG A 43 -5.78 -7.03 -3.95
N SER A 44 -5.58 -6.15 -4.94
CA SER A 44 -4.70 -4.97 -4.78
C SER A 44 -5.16 -4.05 -3.65
N ALA A 45 -6.47 -3.86 -3.48
CA ALA A 45 -7.02 -3.04 -2.40
C ALA A 45 -6.81 -3.70 -1.04
N GLY A 46 -7.01 -5.01 -0.94
CA GLY A 46 -6.71 -5.78 0.27
C GLY A 46 -5.24 -5.64 0.69
N LEU A 47 -4.30 -5.85 -0.25
CA LEU A 47 -2.88 -5.67 0.06
C LEU A 47 -2.54 -4.21 0.42
N THR A 48 -3.13 -3.25 -0.29
CA THR A 48 -2.98 -1.81 0.02
C THR A 48 -3.42 -1.49 1.44
N HIS A 49 -4.58 -2.00 1.88
CA HIS A 49 -5.06 -1.79 3.24
C HIS A 49 -4.14 -2.40 4.28
N ALA A 50 -3.60 -3.59 4.01
CA ALA A 50 -2.67 -4.27 4.89
C ALA A 50 -1.36 -3.49 5.06
N THR A 51 -0.75 -3.01 3.98
CA THR A 51 0.63 -2.47 4.00
C THR A 51 0.74 -0.95 4.11
N ALA A 52 -0.34 -0.21 3.81
CA ALA A 52 -0.32 1.24 3.80
C ALA A 52 0.19 1.83 5.13
N ALA A 53 1.11 2.80 5.01
CA ALA A 53 1.81 3.38 6.14
C ALA A 53 0.89 4.09 7.17
N ARG A 54 -0.34 4.45 6.81
CA ARG A 54 -1.28 5.14 7.71
C ARG A 54 -2.48 4.29 8.14
N GLY A 55 -2.47 2.99 7.87
CA GLY A 55 -3.62 2.10 8.02
C GLY A 55 -4.43 1.97 6.74
N ALA A 56 -5.66 1.44 6.82
CA ALA A 56 -6.48 0.95 5.69
C ALA A 56 -6.99 2.03 4.71
N ASP A 57 -6.08 2.75 4.05
CA ASP A 57 -6.37 3.79 3.07
C ASP A 57 -5.99 3.36 1.65
N HIS A 58 -6.99 3.27 0.78
CA HIS A 58 -6.81 2.99 -0.65
C HIS A 58 -5.92 4.01 -1.39
N LEU A 59 -5.84 5.27 -0.97
CA LEU A 59 -5.13 6.32 -1.72
C LEU A 59 -3.60 6.24 -1.61
N ARG A 60 -3.03 5.24 -0.93
CA ARG A 60 -1.57 5.01 -0.95
C ARG A 60 -1.13 4.25 -2.20
N SER A 61 -1.96 3.31 -2.67
CA SER A 61 -1.64 2.47 -3.82
C SER A 61 -2.88 1.96 -4.54
N LEU A 62 -3.84 2.84 -4.84
CA LEU A 62 -5.04 2.49 -5.61
C LEU A 62 -4.65 2.06 -7.03
N VAL A 63 -4.55 0.75 -7.22
CA VAL A 63 -4.28 0.11 -8.50
C VAL A 63 -5.55 0.18 -9.33
N THR A 64 -5.55 1.01 -10.36
CA THR A 64 -6.75 1.24 -11.18
C THR A 64 -6.91 0.22 -12.30
N VAL A 65 -5.80 -0.34 -12.76
CA VAL A 65 -5.79 -1.34 -13.84
C VAL A 65 -6.55 -2.61 -13.48
N ASP A 66 -6.65 -2.97 -12.20
CA ASP A 66 -7.38 -4.16 -11.74
C ASP A 66 -8.75 -3.88 -11.13
N GLN A 67 -9.10 -2.61 -10.91
CA GLN A 67 -10.45 -2.20 -10.53
C GLN A 67 -11.33 -1.95 -11.74
N LEU A 68 -10.74 -1.42 -12.82
CA LEU A 68 -11.48 -0.97 -14.01
C LEU A 68 -11.07 -1.71 -15.29
N GLY A 69 -10.12 -2.64 -15.23
CA GLY A 69 -9.75 -3.50 -16.36
C GLY A 69 -9.02 -2.78 -17.50
N TYR A 70 -8.13 -1.84 -17.18
CA TYR A 70 -7.31 -1.12 -18.18
C TYR A 70 -6.14 -1.98 -18.71
N GLU A 71 -6.45 -3.03 -19.46
CA GLU A 71 -5.44 -4.01 -19.93
C GLU A 71 -4.33 -3.40 -20.79
N GLU A 72 -4.65 -2.44 -21.66
CA GLU A 72 -3.65 -1.76 -22.50
C GLU A 72 -2.64 -0.99 -21.65
N VAL A 73 -3.14 -0.23 -20.67
CA VAL A 73 -2.31 0.51 -19.70
C VAL A 73 -1.49 -0.45 -18.84
N ALA A 74 -2.07 -1.60 -18.47
CA ALA A 74 -1.35 -2.62 -17.72
C ALA A 74 -0.20 -3.25 -18.53
N ALA A 75 -0.46 -3.59 -19.79
CA ALA A 75 0.53 -4.14 -20.70
C ALA A 75 1.69 -3.16 -20.94
N GLU A 76 1.40 -1.86 -21.07
CA GLU A 76 2.40 -0.81 -21.24
C GLU A 76 3.26 -0.63 -19.98
N ARG A 77 2.64 -0.52 -18.80
CA ARG A 77 3.34 -0.14 -17.56
C ARG A 77 3.98 -1.29 -16.81
N PHE A 78 3.40 -2.47 -16.90
CA PHE A 78 3.85 -3.65 -16.15
C PHE A 78 4.37 -4.76 -17.06
N GLY A 79 3.98 -4.76 -18.34
CA GLY A 79 4.36 -5.79 -19.31
C GLY A 79 3.20 -6.72 -19.64
N LYS A 80 3.08 -7.05 -20.93
CA LYS A 80 2.02 -7.90 -21.48
C LYS A 80 2.05 -9.34 -20.93
N ASP A 81 3.21 -9.81 -20.48
CA ASP A 81 3.43 -11.11 -19.85
C ASP A 81 2.65 -11.31 -18.53
N LYS A 82 2.15 -10.22 -17.93
CA LYS A 82 1.44 -10.23 -16.64
C LYS A 82 -0.07 -10.24 -16.78
N LEU A 83 -0.58 -10.22 -18.03
CA LEU A 83 -2.00 -10.34 -18.32
C LEU A 83 -2.42 -11.81 -18.40
N PRO A 84 -3.65 -12.16 -17.99
CA PRO A 84 -4.66 -11.26 -17.41
C PRO A 84 -4.49 -11.02 -15.90
N GLY A 85 -3.61 -11.77 -15.22
CA GLY A 85 -3.53 -11.82 -13.75
C GLY A 85 -3.42 -10.46 -13.06
N ILE A 86 -2.62 -9.53 -13.60
CA ILE A 86 -2.48 -8.19 -13.01
C ILE A 86 -3.77 -7.36 -13.09
N CYS A 87 -4.64 -7.59 -14.08
CA CYS A 87 -5.93 -6.92 -14.26
C CYS A 87 -7.11 -7.67 -13.63
N ASP A 88 -6.97 -8.96 -13.35
CA ASP A 88 -8.01 -9.73 -12.66
C ASP A 88 -8.07 -9.31 -11.19
N GLY A 89 -9.10 -8.56 -10.80
CA GLY A 89 -9.29 -8.07 -9.43
C GLY A 89 -9.38 -9.19 -8.37
N GLN A 90 -9.74 -10.41 -8.76
CA GLN A 90 -9.93 -11.53 -7.84
C GLN A 90 -8.70 -12.44 -7.71
N SER A 91 -7.68 -12.24 -8.55
CA SER A 91 -6.43 -13.00 -8.52
C SER A 91 -5.37 -12.34 -7.66
N GLU A 92 -4.56 -13.11 -6.94
CA GLU A 92 -3.35 -12.63 -6.26
C GLU A 92 -2.16 -12.44 -7.22
N GLU A 93 -2.25 -12.93 -8.45
CA GLU A 93 -1.16 -12.88 -9.42
C GLU A 93 -0.74 -11.43 -9.73
N HIS A 94 0.56 -11.16 -9.57
CA HIS A 94 1.18 -9.87 -9.84
C HIS A 94 0.65 -8.69 -9.01
N LYS A 95 -0.21 -8.91 -8.01
CA LYS A 95 -0.80 -7.84 -7.19
C LYS A 95 0.21 -7.16 -6.28
N ALA A 96 1.13 -7.93 -5.72
CA ALA A 96 2.23 -7.37 -4.94
C ALA A 96 3.10 -6.43 -5.78
N LEU A 97 3.39 -6.79 -7.03
CA LEU A 97 4.12 -5.93 -7.98
C LEU A 97 3.32 -4.67 -8.30
N ALA A 98 2.03 -4.83 -8.64
CA ALA A 98 1.16 -3.70 -8.95
C ALA A 98 1.12 -2.69 -7.80
N VAL A 99 0.87 -3.17 -6.57
CA VAL A 99 0.81 -2.33 -5.36
C VAL A 99 2.15 -1.65 -5.10
N LYS A 100 3.27 -2.38 -5.12
CA LYS A 100 4.63 -1.81 -4.91
C LYS A 100 4.92 -0.67 -5.87
N VAL A 101 4.78 -0.92 -7.17
CA VAL A 101 5.10 0.06 -8.22
C VAL A 101 4.19 1.28 -8.12
N ILE A 102 2.89 1.04 -7.94
CA ILE A 102 1.89 2.11 -7.83
C ILE A 102 2.13 2.98 -6.59
N GLU A 103 2.47 2.38 -5.46
CA GLU A 103 2.80 3.11 -4.23
C GLU A 103 4.03 4.02 -4.40
N ASP A 104 5.05 3.58 -5.15
CA ASP A 104 6.23 4.38 -5.45
C ASP A 104 5.90 5.58 -6.34
N VAL A 105 5.19 5.34 -7.45
CA VAL A 105 4.74 6.41 -8.36
C VAL A 105 3.86 7.42 -7.60
N TYR A 106 2.95 6.93 -6.76
CA TYR A 106 2.03 7.81 -6.05
C TYR A 106 2.63 8.51 -4.84
N ALA A 107 3.71 7.99 -4.27
CA ALA A 107 4.51 8.74 -3.31
C ALA A 107 5.11 10.01 -3.94
N VAL A 108 5.52 9.96 -5.22
CA VAL A 108 5.96 11.14 -5.97
C VAL A 108 4.78 12.09 -6.22
N ARG A 109 3.66 11.60 -6.76
CA ARG A 109 2.45 12.41 -6.99
C ARG A 109 1.96 13.10 -5.73
N ASP A 110 1.98 12.40 -4.60
CA ASP A 110 1.62 12.93 -3.28
C ASP A 110 2.56 14.07 -2.87
N ALA A 111 3.87 13.91 -3.07
CA ALA A 111 4.87 14.94 -2.78
C ALA A 111 4.71 16.18 -3.68
N MET A 112 4.20 16.00 -4.91
CA MET A 112 3.83 17.09 -5.81
C MET A 112 2.51 17.77 -5.45
N ILE A 113 1.70 17.20 -4.55
CA ILE A 113 0.37 17.69 -4.16
C ILE A 113 -0.59 17.79 -5.37
N VAL A 114 -0.37 16.99 -6.41
CA VAL A 114 -1.23 16.93 -7.62
C VAL A 114 -2.45 16.10 -7.31
N CYS A 115 -3.70 16.45 -7.65
CA CYS A 115 -4.91 15.65 -7.35
C CYS A 115 -4.86 14.19 -7.90
N TRP A 116 -5.61 13.27 -7.29
CA TRP A 116 -5.77 11.88 -7.75
C TRP A 116 -6.67 11.81 -8.99
N TYR A 117 -7.78 12.55 -8.92
CA TYR A 117 -8.75 12.63 -10.00
C TYR A 117 -8.14 13.33 -11.21
N SER A 118 -8.51 12.84 -12.39
CA SER A 118 -8.02 13.31 -13.69
C SER A 118 -6.55 13.00 -13.99
N VAL A 119 -5.87 12.23 -13.14
CA VAL A 119 -4.44 11.89 -13.27
C VAL A 119 -4.22 10.40 -13.09
N SER A 120 -4.66 9.86 -11.95
CA SER A 120 -4.47 8.45 -11.55
C SER A 120 -5.77 7.64 -11.63
N TRP A 121 -6.92 8.33 -11.60
CA TRP A 121 -8.25 7.78 -11.85
C TRP A 121 -9.02 8.67 -12.83
N PRO A 122 -9.09 8.33 -14.14
CA PRO A 122 -8.43 7.20 -14.80
C PRO A 122 -6.90 7.35 -14.85
N PRO A 123 -6.12 6.28 -15.10
CA PRO A 123 -4.65 6.29 -15.03
C PRO A 123 -4.03 6.99 -16.26
N ILE A 124 -4.25 8.29 -16.41
CA ILE A 124 -3.80 9.07 -17.56
C ILE A 124 -2.30 9.37 -17.48
N PHE A 125 -1.81 9.81 -16.31
CA PHE A 125 -0.39 10.15 -16.16
C PHE A 125 0.41 9.01 -15.56
N TRP A 126 1.68 8.98 -15.95
CA TRP A 126 2.68 8.09 -15.41
C TRP A 126 3.92 8.85 -14.93
N ILE A 127 4.95 8.13 -14.51
CA ILE A 127 6.16 8.72 -13.94
C ILE A 127 6.88 9.62 -14.94
N ASP A 128 6.85 9.29 -16.24
CA ASP A 128 7.41 10.12 -17.31
C ASP A 128 6.75 11.50 -17.42
N ASP A 129 5.44 11.57 -17.20
CA ASP A 129 4.70 12.82 -17.23
C ASP A 129 5.04 13.68 -16.01
N PHE A 130 5.18 13.06 -14.83
CA PHE A 130 5.61 13.75 -13.62
C PHE A 130 7.04 14.27 -13.74
N ALA A 131 7.96 13.51 -14.34
CA ALA A 131 9.33 13.93 -14.60
C ALA A 131 9.37 15.17 -15.52
N LYS A 132 8.60 15.16 -16.61
CA LYS A 132 8.47 16.32 -17.52
C LYS A 132 7.94 17.55 -16.78
N VAL A 133 6.84 17.41 -16.04
CA VAL A 133 6.21 18.54 -15.32
C VAL A 133 7.13 19.10 -14.25
N LEU A 134 7.75 18.25 -13.43
CA LEU A 134 8.66 18.69 -12.35
C LEU A 134 9.86 19.45 -12.90
N LYS A 135 10.50 18.95 -13.96
CA LYS A 135 11.60 19.65 -14.63
C LYS A 135 11.15 21.03 -15.11
N LEU A 136 10.01 21.10 -15.81
CA LEU A 136 9.52 22.35 -16.40
C LEU A 136 9.16 23.40 -15.34
N VAL A 137 8.55 22.98 -14.23
CA VAL A 137 8.08 23.89 -13.17
C VAL A 137 9.24 24.35 -12.28
N THR A 138 10.19 23.47 -11.97
CA THR A 138 11.26 23.78 -10.99
C THR A 138 12.56 24.23 -11.64
N GLY A 139 12.78 23.93 -12.91
CA GLY A 139 14.07 24.11 -13.59
C GLY A 139 15.17 23.15 -13.13
N TYR A 140 14.88 22.20 -12.24
CA TYR A 140 15.86 21.26 -11.72
C TYR A 140 16.01 20.04 -12.62
N GLU A 141 17.14 19.93 -13.30
CA GLU A 141 17.46 18.82 -14.22
C GLU A 141 17.45 17.43 -13.54
N GLY A 142 17.64 17.37 -12.22
CA GLY A 142 17.60 16.10 -11.49
C GLY A 142 16.22 15.41 -11.49
N PHE A 143 15.14 16.11 -11.85
CA PHE A 143 13.80 15.53 -12.02
C PHE A 143 13.50 15.05 -13.45
N ALA A 144 14.41 15.28 -14.40
CA ALA A 144 14.20 14.90 -15.80
C ALA A 144 14.20 13.39 -16.05
N ASP A 145 14.74 12.62 -15.11
CA ASP A 145 14.99 11.19 -15.21
C ASP A 145 13.91 10.40 -14.44
N PRO A 146 13.00 9.69 -15.14
CA PRO A 146 11.91 8.95 -14.51
C PRO A 146 12.39 7.86 -13.54
N ASP A 147 13.54 7.22 -13.80
CA ASP A 147 14.06 6.16 -12.93
C ASP A 147 14.54 6.74 -11.59
N LYS A 148 15.19 7.92 -11.63
CA LYS A 148 15.53 8.64 -10.39
C LYS A 148 14.29 9.06 -9.63
N LEU A 149 13.23 9.45 -10.33
CA LEU A 149 11.98 9.84 -9.71
C LEU A 149 11.26 8.64 -9.07
N MET A 150 11.28 7.47 -9.71
CA MET A 150 10.84 6.20 -9.12
C MET A 150 11.61 5.88 -7.83
N MET A 151 12.95 6.04 -7.86
CA MET A 151 13.80 5.83 -6.68
C MET A 151 13.46 6.82 -5.54
N MET A 152 13.12 8.07 -5.86
CA MET A 152 12.63 9.03 -4.85
C MET A 152 11.29 8.59 -4.24
N GLY A 153 10.37 8.06 -5.04
CA GLY A 153 9.14 7.44 -4.56
C GLY A 153 9.41 6.31 -3.58
N GLU A 154 10.31 5.40 -3.95
CA GLU A 154 10.72 4.28 -3.10
C GLU A 154 11.37 4.74 -1.78
N ARG A 155 12.19 5.80 -1.81
CA ARG A 155 12.74 6.45 -0.60
C ARG A 155 11.63 6.94 0.33
N ILE A 156 10.60 7.60 -0.20
CA ILE A 156 9.48 8.11 0.58
C ILE A 156 8.72 6.96 1.25
N VAL A 157 8.46 5.86 0.52
CA VAL A 157 7.77 4.68 1.08
C VAL A 157 8.60 4.06 2.19
N ASN A 158 9.90 3.84 1.98
CA ASN A 158 10.78 3.25 2.99
C ASN A 158 10.98 4.17 4.21
N LEU A 159 10.99 5.50 4.02
CA LEU A 159 11.04 6.45 5.14
C LEU A 159 9.79 6.37 6.01
N LYS A 160 8.60 6.29 5.39
CA LYS A 160 7.33 6.07 6.12
C LYS A 160 7.34 4.73 6.85
N ARG A 161 7.85 3.67 6.22
CA ARG A 161 7.99 2.36 6.86
C ARG A 161 8.96 2.41 8.03
N ALA A 162 10.11 3.06 7.88
CA ALA A 162 11.10 3.24 8.95
C ALA A 162 10.47 3.95 10.16
N PHE A 163 9.75 5.05 9.93
CA PHE A 163 9.01 5.74 11.00
C PHE A 163 8.08 4.77 11.74
N ASN A 164 7.24 4.02 11.01
CA ASN A 164 6.31 3.07 11.63
C ASN A 164 7.03 1.95 12.39
N VAL A 165 8.15 1.45 11.86
CA VAL A 165 8.98 0.43 12.51
C VAL A 165 9.58 0.98 13.81
N ARG A 166 10.04 2.23 13.83
CA ARG A 166 10.48 2.90 15.06
C ARG A 166 9.37 2.95 16.11
N GLU A 167 8.13 3.24 15.67
CA GLU A 167 6.94 3.26 16.54
C GLU A 167 6.36 1.87 16.86
N GLY A 168 7.02 0.79 16.44
CA GLY A 168 6.68 -0.58 16.83
C GLY A 168 5.83 -1.37 15.84
N ILE A 169 5.46 -0.81 14.69
CA ILE A 169 4.76 -1.56 13.63
C ILE A 169 5.68 -2.63 13.06
N ARG A 170 5.16 -3.86 12.94
CA ARG A 170 5.84 -5.03 12.38
C ARG A 170 4.88 -5.77 11.45
N ARG A 171 5.35 -6.88 10.87
CA ARG A 171 4.54 -7.79 10.06
C ARG A 171 3.19 -8.16 10.68
N LYS A 172 3.13 -8.38 12.00
CA LYS A 172 1.89 -8.71 12.72
C LYS A 172 0.80 -7.64 12.62
N ASP A 173 1.16 -6.41 12.24
CA ASP A 173 0.24 -5.27 12.10
C ASP A 173 -0.14 -5.03 10.62
N ASP A 174 0.51 -5.73 9.68
CA ASP A 174 0.18 -5.74 8.26
C ASP A 174 -0.82 -6.87 7.97
N THR A 175 -2.03 -6.71 8.52
CA THR A 175 -3.11 -7.71 8.49
C THR A 175 -4.35 -7.18 7.79
N LEU A 176 -5.34 -8.05 7.62
CA LEU A 176 -6.70 -7.70 7.24
C LEU A 176 -7.69 -8.22 8.29
N PRO A 177 -8.87 -7.61 8.43
CA PRO A 177 -9.96 -8.19 9.22
C PRO A 177 -10.31 -9.60 8.75
N GLU A 178 -10.62 -10.51 9.69
CA GLU A 178 -10.99 -11.92 9.42
C GLU A 178 -12.09 -12.05 8.36
N ARG A 179 -13.01 -11.07 8.29
CA ARG A 179 -14.04 -10.99 7.25
C ARG A 179 -13.48 -11.06 5.82
N PHE A 180 -12.29 -10.55 5.57
CA PHE A 180 -11.70 -10.57 4.24
C PHE A 180 -10.91 -11.85 3.95
N THR A 181 -10.33 -12.48 4.97
CA THR A 181 -9.46 -13.66 4.82
C THR A 181 -10.18 -14.98 5.07
N GLU A 182 -11.29 -14.98 5.81
CA GLU A 182 -11.97 -16.21 6.25
C GLU A 182 -13.45 -16.28 5.84
N GLU A 183 -14.14 -15.14 5.75
CA GLU A 183 -15.58 -15.12 5.40
C GLU A 183 -15.76 -14.95 3.88
N PRO A 184 -16.19 -16.00 3.13
CA PRO A 184 -16.36 -15.89 1.69
C PRO A 184 -17.40 -14.83 1.35
N MET A 185 -17.14 -14.06 0.29
CA MET A 185 -18.10 -13.06 -0.21
C MET A 185 -19.46 -13.73 -0.49
N PRO A 186 -20.56 -13.23 0.07
CA PRO A 186 -21.86 -13.94 0.02
C PRO A 186 -22.51 -13.95 -1.37
N SER A 187 -22.28 -12.91 -2.19
CA SER A 187 -22.97 -12.72 -3.47
C SER A 187 -22.19 -11.83 -4.43
N GLY A 188 -22.69 -11.69 -5.66
CA GLY A 188 -22.11 -10.84 -6.69
C GLY A 188 -20.95 -11.49 -7.44
N PRO A 189 -20.21 -10.74 -8.27
CA PRO A 189 -19.14 -11.27 -9.12
C PRO A 189 -18.00 -11.93 -8.35
N ALA A 190 -17.75 -11.52 -7.10
CA ALA A 190 -16.73 -12.08 -6.24
C ALA A 190 -17.25 -13.16 -5.29
N LYS A 191 -18.45 -13.72 -5.52
CA LYS A 191 -19.05 -14.73 -4.63
C LYS A 191 -18.09 -15.89 -4.36
N GLY A 192 -17.93 -16.24 -3.09
CA GLY A 192 -17.05 -17.33 -2.65
C GLY A 192 -15.58 -16.95 -2.49
N GLN A 193 -15.19 -15.72 -2.85
CA GLN A 193 -13.81 -15.26 -2.75
C GLN A 193 -13.44 -14.89 -1.30
N VAL A 194 -12.19 -15.20 -0.94
CA VAL A 194 -11.46 -14.74 0.26
C VAL A 194 -10.06 -14.28 -0.17
N VAL A 195 -9.38 -13.48 0.65
CA VAL A 195 -8.06 -12.94 0.33
C VAL A 195 -6.94 -13.84 0.87
N ASP A 196 -6.07 -14.36 0.01
CA ASP A 196 -4.79 -14.95 0.43
C ASP A 196 -3.76 -13.85 0.70
N LEU A 197 -3.87 -13.24 1.89
CA LEU A 197 -2.99 -12.15 2.29
C LEU A 197 -1.55 -12.61 2.50
N GLU A 198 -1.33 -13.82 3.01
CA GLU A 198 0.00 -14.30 3.35
C GLU A 198 0.90 -14.38 2.10
N ARG A 199 0.36 -14.96 1.02
CA ARG A 199 1.05 -14.99 -0.28
C ARG A 199 1.41 -13.59 -0.75
N MET A 200 0.42 -12.69 -0.84
CA MET A 200 0.64 -11.34 -1.35
C MET A 200 1.60 -10.52 -0.48
N LEU A 201 1.55 -10.68 0.84
CA LEU A 201 2.42 -9.95 1.76
C LEU A 201 3.88 -10.42 1.64
N ASN A 202 4.10 -11.72 1.47
CA ASN A 202 5.43 -12.27 1.23
C ASN A 202 6.03 -11.77 -0.09
N GLU A 203 5.25 -11.82 -1.17
CA GLU A 203 5.67 -11.28 -2.47
C GLU A 203 5.98 -9.78 -2.37
N TYR A 204 5.15 -9.00 -1.66
CA TYR A 204 5.35 -7.57 -1.48
C TYR A 204 6.63 -7.25 -0.70
N TYR A 205 6.92 -7.97 0.39
CA TYR A 205 8.16 -7.80 1.15
C TYR A 205 9.40 -8.20 0.35
N GLN A 206 9.32 -9.25 -0.46
CA GLN A 206 10.41 -9.62 -1.36
C GLN A 206 10.71 -8.50 -2.36
N LEU A 207 9.66 -7.95 -3.00
CA LEU A 207 9.78 -6.85 -3.96
C LEU A 207 10.29 -5.55 -3.33
N ARG A 208 9.96 -5.30 -2.06
CA ARG A 208 10.43 -4.17 -1.27
C ARG A 208 11.84 -4.37 -0.69
N ASN A 209 12.38 -5.60 -0.76
CA ASN A 209 13.54 -6.05 -0.01
C ASN A 209 13.42 -5.72 1.50
N TRP A 210 12.28 -6.11 2.07
CA TRP A 210 12.01 -6.12 3.50
C TRP A 210 12.18 -7.54 4.03
N ASP A 211 12.45 -7.64 5.32
CA ASP A 211 12.53 -8.93 6.00
C ASP A 211 11.16 -9.61 6.08
N LEU A 212 11.13 -10.91 5.80
CA LEU A 212 9.90 -11.67 5.70
C LEU A 212 9.23 -11.91 7.04
N GLU A 213 9.99 -11.95 8.14
CA GLU A 213 9.45 -12.25 9.47
C GLU A 213 8.98 -10.98 10.17
N THR A 214 9.77 -9.92 10.10
CA THR A 214 9.56 -8.68 10.85
C THR A 214 8.89 -7.59 10.03
N GLY A 215 8.99 -7.63 8.70
CA GLY A 215 8.55 -6.56 7.80
C GLY A 215 9.42 -5.30 7.90
N ILE A 216 10.63 -5.40 8.44
CA ILE A 216 11.60 -4.28 8.54
C ILE A 216 12.38 -4.19 7.21
N PRO A 217 12.56 -2.99 6.62
CA PRO A 217 13.45 -2.85 5.47
C PRO A 217 14.88 -3.28 5.81
N LYS A 218 15.52 -4.06 4.95
CA LYS A 218 16.89 -4.52 5.19
C LYS A 218 17.90 -3.40 5.05
N LYS A 219 19.07 -3.54 5.68
CA LYS A 219 20.14 -2.53 5.62
C LYS A 219 20.56 -2.21 4.19
N GLU A 220 20.61 -3.21 3.30
CA GLU A 220 20.98 -3.02 1.89
C GLU A 220 19.97 -2.14 1.14
N THR A 221 18.70 -2.15 1.57
CA THR A 221 17.67 -1.26 1.01
C THR A 221 17.98 0.19 1.34
N PHE A 222 18.34 0.49 2.59
CA PHE A 222 18.74 1.84 2.99
C PHE A 222 20.03 2.30 2.31
N GLU A 223 21.01 1.41 2.15
CA GLU A 223 22.25 1.71 1.44
C GLU A 223 22.00 2.06 -0.02
N ARG A 224 21.28 1.20 -0.77
CA ARG A 224 20.92 1.42 -2.18
C ARG A 224 20.16 2.72 -2.37
N LEU A 225 19.28 3.06 -1.43
CA LEU A 225 18.45 4.26 -1.49
C LEU A 225 19.16 5.52 -0.98
N GLY A 226 20.37 5.43 -0.45
CA GLY A 226 21.11 6.56 0.12
C GLY A 226 20.43 7.13 1.36
N MET A 227 20.05 6.24 2.30
CA MET A 227 19.32 6.51 3.53
C MET A 227 19.96 5.80 4.75
N LEU A 228 21.29 5.63 4.77
CA LEU A 228 22.00 4.97 5.87
C LEU A 228 21.85 5.70 7.21
N ASP A 229 21.71 7.03 7.17
CA ASP A 229 21.39 7.85 8.34
C ASP A 229 20.08 7.39 9.02
N ILE A 230 19.05 7.07 8.23
CA ILE A 230 17.79 6.52 8.74
C ILE A 230 17.97 5.13 9.35
N ALA A 231 18.79 4.28 8.72
CA ALA A 231 19.12 2.96 9.26
C ALA A 231 19.80 3.06 10.64
N GLU A 232 20.77 3.98 10.78
CA GLU A 232 21.44 4.23 12.06
C GLU A 232 20.49 4.78 13.14
N GLU A 233 19.54 5.65 12.77
CA GLU A 233 18.51 6.15 13.69
C GLU A 233 17.60 5.03 14.20
N LEU A 234 17.23 4.08 13.34
CA LEU A 234 16.45 2.90 13.75
C LEU A 234 17.23 2.06 14.76
N GLU A 235 18.51 1.77 14.49
CA GLU A 235 19.36 1.02 15.41
C GLU A 235 19.51 1.74 16.77
N LYS A 236 19.70 3.06 16.75
CA LYS A 236 19.74 3.90 17.98
C LYS A 236 18.43 3.86 18.78
N SER A 237 17.29 3.67 18.11
CA SER A 237 15.98 3.52 18.76
C SER A 237 15.74 2.10 19.33
N GLY A 238 16.69 1.19 19.17
CA GLY A 238 16.59 -0.21 19.64
C GLY A 238 16.00 -1.18 18.63
N VAL A 239 15.77 -0.75 17.39
CA VAL A 239 15.35 -1.64 16.30
C VAL A 239 16.57 -2.37 15.75
N ARG A 240 16.57 -3.70 15.77
CA ARG A 240 17.60 -4.50 15.10
C ARG A 240 17.26 -4.65 13.63
N LEU A 241 18.12 -4.12 12.75
CA LEU A 241 17.96 -4.31 11.31
C LEU A 241 18.34 -5.73 10.91
N PRO A 242 17.57 -6.34 10.00
CA PRO A 242 17.88 -7.62 9.38
C PRO A 242 18.97 -7.49 8.30
#